data_AF-A0A7C6GPN7-F1
#
_entry.id   AF-A0A7C6GPN7-F1
#
_cell.length_a   1.000
_cell.length_b   1.000
_cell.length_c   1.000
_cell.angle_alpha   90.00
_cell.angle_beta   90.00
_cell.angle_gamma   90.00
#
_symmetry.space_group_name_H-M   'P 1'
#
loop_
_entity.id
_entity.type
_entity.pdbx_description
1 polymer ?
#
loop_
_entity_poly.entity_id
_entity_poly.type
_entity_poly.pdbx_seq_one_letter_code
_entity_poly.pdbx_strand_id
1 'polypeptide(L)'
;MKGLLTLVLTVTMVFLMATAAYGVWENLVWLGVDLGQTGREMGYRHEDDVATKIISNQVDGVFTSEIQISSTLAHFTNDSGLYAMVGANISNKLDFVFGAGFNYYNSYSPFLLSGGVKCLVPSQLVVYDIEAFYQILPPLLVRLGYNSHANAIFFGVGLVYN
;
A
#
# COMPACT_ATOMS: atom_id res chain seq x y z
N MET A 1 31.84 -25.23 -19.77
CA MET A 1 31.50 -25.68 -18.40
C MET A 1 31.20 -24.53 -17.43
N LYS A 2 32.03 -23.48 -17.31
CA LYS A 2 31.78 -22.38 -16.35
C LYS A 2 30.43 -21.66 -16.54
N GLY A 3 30.07 -21.30 -17.77
CA GLY A 3 28.80 -20.59 -18.04
C GLY A 3 27.53 -21.42 -17.80
N LEU A 4 27.56 -22.73 -18.04
CA LEU A 4 26.45 -23.63 -17.71
C LEU A 4 26.28 -23.75 -16.18
N LEU A 5 27.40 -23.84 -15.45
CA LEU A 5 27.39 -23.87 -14.00
C LEU A 5 26.86 -22.55 -13.42
N THR A 6 27.25 -21.40 -13.98
CA THR A 6 26.72 -20.10 -13.58
C THR A 6 25.23 -19.99 -13.86
N LEU A 7 24.74 -20.42 -15.03
CA LEU A 7 23.31 -20.42 -15.36
C LEU A 7 22.52 -21.28 -14.37
N VAL A 8 22.98 -22.50 -14.09
CA VAL A 8 22.33 -23.40 -13.14
C VAL A 8 22.34 -22.80 -11.74
N LEU A 9 23.44 -22.19 -11.31
CA LEU A 9 23.55 -21.56 -9.99
C LEU A 9 22.62 -20.36 -9.86
N THR A 10 22.51 -19.52 -10.91
CA THR A 10 21.57 -18.39 -10.95
C THR A 10 20.12 -18.87 -10.92
N VAL A 11 19.77 -19.87 -11.72
CA VAL A 11 18.41 -20.45 -11.73
C VAL A 11 18.08 -21.09 -10.37
N THR A 12 19.04 -21.81 -9.78
CA THR A 12 18.86 -22.42 -8.45
C THR A 12 18.73 -21.35 -7.38
N MET A 13 19.50 -20.26 -7.45
CA MET A 13 19.41 -19.15 -6.52
C MET A 13 18.07 -18.40 -6.65
N VAL A 14 17.56 -18.22 -7.88
CA VAL A 14 16.21 -17.69 -8.14
C VAL A 14 15.14 -18.62 -7.58
N PHE A 15 15.28 -19.94 -7.76
CA PHE A 15 14.35 -20.93 -7.20
C PHE A 15 14.40 -20.99 -5.66
N LEU A 16 15.60 -20.89 -5.06
CA LEU A 16 15.77 -20.83 -3.61
C LEU A 16 15.21 -19.53 -3.01
N MET A 17 15.33 -18.41 -3.73
CA MET A 17 14.68 -17.13 -3.37
C MET A 17 13.16 -17.19 -3.55
N ALA A 18 12.65 -18.04 -4.44
CA ALA A 18 11.22 -18.22 -4.67
C ALA A 18 10.52 -19.08 -3.59
N THR A 19 11.26 -19.82 -2.75
CA THR A 19 10.70 -20.81 -1.81
C THR A 19 10.34 -20.29 -0.41
N ALA A 20 10.37 -18.99 -0.17
CA ALA A 20 9.94 -18.42 1.11
C ALA A 20 9.43 -16.98 0.92
N ALA A 21 8.41 -16.80 0.07
CA ALA A 21 7.63 -15.57 0.03
C ALA A 21 6.78 -15.48 1.31
N TYR A 22 7.44 -15.19 2.43
CA TYR A 22 6.75 -14.75 3.64
C TYR A 22 6.37 -13.30 3.43
N GLY A 23 5.07 -13.05 3.35
CA GLY A 23 4.50 -11.71 3.29
C GLY A 23 4.67 -11.04 4.63
N VAL A 24 5.87 -10.52 4.86
CA VAL A 24 6.18 -9.72 6.04
C VAL A 24 5.68 -8.32 5.73
N TRP A 25 4.57 -7.88 6.32
CA TRP A 25 3.87 -6.64 5.96
C TRP A 25 3.85 -5.59 7.09
N GLU A 26 4.76 -5.70 8.05
CA GLU A 26 4.78 -4.82 9.23
C GLU A 26 5.07 -3.37 8.84
N ASN A 27 6.11 -3.12 8.04
CA ASN A 27 6.46 -1.77 7.60
C ASN A 27 6.66 -1.72 6.09
N LEU A 28 5.98 -0.79 5.42
CA LEU A 28 6.07 -0.54 3.99
C LEU A 28 6.40 0.92 3.74
N VAL A 29 7.28 1.18 2.79
CA VAL A 29 7.47 2.51 2.19
C VAL A 29 7.45 2.38 0.67
N TRP A 30 6.80 3.30 -0.02
CA TRP A 30 6.75 3.29 -1.49
C TRP A 30 6.82 4.68 -2.08
N LEU A 31 7.27 4.72 -3.33
CA LEU A 31 7.19 5.85 -4.23
C LEU A 31 6.44 5.41 -5.48
N GLY A 32 5.56 6.27 -5.97
CA GLY A 32 4.74 6.01 -7.13
C GLY A 32 4.57 7.22 -8.03
N VAL A 33 4.21 6.92 -9.27
CA VAL A 33 3.81 7.90 -10.28
C VAL A 33 2.44 7.51 -10.80
N ASP A 34 1.64 8.49 -11.18
CA ASP A 34 0.39 8.19 -11.85
C ASP A 34 0.65 7.67 -13.28
N LEU A 35 -0.34 7.02 -13.88
CA LEU A 35 -0.23 6.53 -15.27
C LEU A 35 -0.07 7.66 -16.29
N GLY A 36 -0.58 8.86 -16.00
CA GLY A 36 -0.41 10.05 -16.83
C GLY A 36 0.95 10.72 -16.70
N GLN A 37 1.77 10.29 -15.73
CA GLN A 37 3.06 10.87 -15.36
C GLN A 37 3.00 12.36 -14.98
N THR A 38 1.82 12.87 -14.63
CA THR A 38 1.60 14.24 -14.13
C THR A 38 1.55 14.32 -12.60
N GLY A 39 1.51 13.17 -11.95
CA GLY A 39 1.36 13.00 -10.52
C GLY A 39 2.42 12.10 -9.90
N ARG A 40 2.69 12.36 -8.63
CA ARG A 40 3.65 11.61 -7.81
C ARG A 40 3.00 11.30 -6.47
N GLU A 41 3.32 10.13 -5.93
CA GLU A 41 2.87 9.70 -4.61
C GLU A 41 4.06 9.11 -3.85
N MET A 42 4.10 9.35 -2.56
CA MET A 42 4.88 8.59 -1.61
C MET A 42 3.97 8.12 -0.50
N GLY A 43 4.27 6.96 0.06
CA GLY A 43 3.54 6.51 1.21
C GLY A 43 4.36 5.65 2.14
N TYR A 44 3.86 5.58 3.36
CA TYR A 44 4.33 4.74 4.43
C TYR A 44 3.13 4.02 5.05
N ARG A 45 3.30 2.75 5.39
CA ARG A 45 2.32 1.97 6.12
C ARG A 45 3.04 1.18 7.20
N HIS A 46 2.45 1.16 8.39
CA HIS A 46 2.80 0.30 9.51
C HIS A 46 1.58 -0.50 9.92
N GLU A 47 1.73 -1.80 10.12
CA GLU A 47 0.68 -2.68 10.61
C GLU A 47 1.11 -3.26 11.96
N ASP A 48 0.32 -2.98 12.99
CA ASP A 48 0.40 -3.56 14.34
C ASP A 48 -1.04 -3.65 14.88
N ASP A 49 -1.26 -3.74 16.20
CA ASP A 49 -2.59 -3.62 16.83
C ASP A 49 -3.38 -2.40 16.31
N VAL A 50 -2.66 -1.33 15.99
CA VAL A 50 -3.19 -0.15 15.31
C VAL A 50 -2.34 0.14 14.07
N ALA A 51 -2.95 0.00 12.90
CA ALA A 51 -2.28 0.30 11.64
C ALA A 51 -2.20 1.81 11.39
N THR A 52 -1.04 2.27 10.95
CA THR A 52 -0.78 3.67 10.59
C THR A 52 -0.44 3.76 9.12
N LYS A 53 -1.01 4.74 8.42
CA LYS A 53 -0.72 4.97 7.01
C LYS A 53 -0.56 6.45 6.75
N ILE A 54 0.52 6.81 6.08
CA ILE A 54 0.81 8.18 5.66
C ILE A 54 0.94 8.17 4.15
N ILE A 55 0.19 9.03 3.47
CA ILE A 55 0.34 9.27 2.03
C ILE A 55 0.66 10.74 1.83
N SER A 56 1.56 11.04 0.91
CA SER A 56 1.69 12.37 0.33
C SER A 56 1.71 12.26 -1.17
N ASN A 57 0.88 13.05 -1.85
CA ASN A 57 0.84 13.06 -3.30
C ASN A 57 0.77 14.48 -3.84
N GLN A 58 1.12 14.60 -5.11
CA GLN A 58 0.93 15.80 -5.89
C GLN A 58 0.39 15.38 -7.24
N VAL A 59 -0.78 15.88 -7.63
CA VAL A 59 -1.42 15.61 -8.93
C VAL A 59 -1.86 16.94 -9.52
N ASP A 60 -1.51 17.20 -10.78
CA ASP A 60 -1.85 18.44 -11.49
C ASP A 60 -1.50 19.72 -10.70
N GLY A 61 -0.38 19.70 -9.97
CA GLY A 61 0.10 20.81 -9.16
C GLY A 61 -0.54 20.95 -7.78
N VAL A 62 -1.53 20.13 -7.44
CA VAL A 62 -2.19 20.13 -6.12
C VAL A 62 -1.52 19.11 -5.21
N PHE A 63 -0.94 19.58 -4.11
CA PHE A 63 -0.35 18.72 -3.09
C PHE A 63 -1.42 18.31 -2.06
N THR A 64 -1.42 17.04 -1.67
CA THR A 64 -2.16 16.55 -0.51
C THR A 64 -1.28 15.67 0.35
N SER A 65 -1.48 15.72 1.66
CA SER A 65 -0.85 14.86 2.65
C SER A 65 -1.91 14.32 3.58
N GLU A 66 -1.88 13.02 3.84
CA GLU A 66 -2.89 12.35 4.63
C GLU A 66 -2.25 11.40 5.61
N ILE A 67 -2.73 11.43 6.85
CA ILE A 67 -2.37 10.47 7.89
C ILE A 67 -3.65 9.77 8.32
N GLN A 68 -3.62 8.44 8.31
CA GLN A 68 -4.69 7.57 8.76
C GLN A 68 -4.18 6.67 9.88
N ILE A 69 -5.05 6.46 10.86
CA ILE A 69 -4.91 5.48 11.92
C ILE A 69 -6.11 4.55 11.80
N SER A 70 -5.86 3.25 11.73
CA SER A 70 -6.89 2.25 11.51
C SER A 70 -6.79 1.07 12.45
N SER A 71 -7.93 0.46 12.75
CA SER A 71 -8.04 -0.73 13.57
C SER A 71 -8.94 -1.74 12.87
N THR A 72 -8.58 -3.02 12.96
CA THR A 72 -9.45 -4.11 12.51
C THR A 72 -10.66 -4.21 13.44
N LEU A 73 -11.86 -4.16 12.86
CA LEU A 73 -13.14 -4.28 13.56
C LEU A 73 -13.63 -5.73 13.60
N ALA A 74 -13.37 -6.49 12.54
CA ALA A 74 -13.82 -7.86 12.41
C ALA A 74 -12.81 -8.66 11.58
N HIS A 75 -12.39 -9.81 12.10
CA HIS A 75 -11.56 -10.76 11.38
C HIS A 75 -12.46 -11.81 10.71
N PHE A 76 -12.29 -12.02 9.42
CA PHE A 76 -12.94 -13.13 8.71
C PHE A 76 -12.05 -14.38 8.71
N THR A 77 -10.74 -14.18 8.66
CA THR A 77 -9.69 -15.18 8.82
C THR A 77 -8.51 -14.58 9.59
N ASN A 78 -7.44 -15.35 9.83
CA ASN A 78 -6.20 -14.82 10.45
C ASN A 78 -5.55 -13.67 9.65
N ASP A 79 -5.98 -13.50 8.40
CA ASP A 79 -5.26 -12.82 7.32
C ASP A 79 -6.23 -11.93 6.50
N SER A 80 -7.43 -11.66 7.01
CA SER A 80 -8.38 -10.74 6.36
C SER A 80 -9.44 -10.22 7.32
N GLY A 81 -9.90 -8.99 7.09
CA GLY A 81 -10.88 -8.37 7.95
C GLY A 81 -11.41 -7.03 7.46
N LEU A 82 -12.40 -6.51 8.19
CA LEU A 82 -12.89 -5.15 8.04
C LEU A 82 -12.15 -4.24 9.00
N TYR A 83 -11.76 -3.06 8.53
CA TYR A 83 -11.13 -2.04 9.37
C TYR A 83 -11.97 -0.76 9.37
N ALA A 84 -11.85 0.01 10.45
CA ALA A 84 -12.23 1.41 10.48
C ALA A 84 -10.98 2.28 10.51
N MET A 85 -11.08 3.49 9.98
CA MET A 85 -9.99 4.46 9.94
C MET A 85 -10.47 5.83 10.37
N VAL A 86 -9.58 6.54 11.06
CA VAL A 86 -9.70 7.96 11.38
C VAL A 86 -8.40 8.67 11.04
N GLY A 87 -8.43 9.96 10.75
CA GLY A 87 -7.22 10.65 10.35
C GLY A 87 -7.41 12.10 10.01
N ALA A 88 -6.41 12.64 9.32
CA ALA A 88 -6.40 14.01 8.82
C ALA A 88 -5.83 14.05 7.41
N ASN A 89 -6.47 14.82 6.54
CA ASN A 89 -6.01 15.17 5.21
C ASN A 89 -5.71 16.68 5.17
N ILE A 90 -4.53 17.03 4.71
CA ILE A 90 -4.06 18.39 4.52
C ILE A 90 -3.87 18.61 3.02
N SER A 91 -4.70 19.49 2.46
CA SER A 91 -4.56 19.98 1.09
C SER A 91 -4.63 21.51 1.11
N ASN A 92 -5.60 22.11 0.41
CA ASN A 92 -5.92 23.54 0.53
C ASN A 92 -6.59 23.89 1.87
N LYS A 93 -7.05 22.86 2.60
CA LYS A 93 -7.64 22.94 3.93
C LYS A 93 -7.32 21.68 4.72
N LEU A 94 -7.59 21.74 6.02
CA LEU A 94 -7.54 20.59 6.90
C LEU A 94 -8.92 19.91 6.91
N ASP A 95 -8.96 18.63 6.56
CA ASP A 95 -10.12 17.76 6.70
C ASP A 95 -9.82 16.61 7.66
N PHE A 96 -10.78 16.27 8.51
CA PHE A 96 -10.79 15.01 9.23
C PHE A 96 -11.22 13.88 8.30
N VAL A 97 -10.54 12.75 8.41
CA VAL A 97 -10.83 11.53 7.67
C VAL A 97 -11.61 10.60 8.59
N PHE A 98 -12.75 10.10 8.11
CA PHE A 98 -13.49 9.01 8.75
C PHE A 98 -13.84 7.98 7.69
N GLY A 99 -13.49 6.71 7.92
CA GLY A 99 -13.73 5.70 6.91
C GLY A 99 -13.71 4.28 7.44
N ALA A 100 -13.92 3.36 6.52
CA ALA A 100 -13.83 1.94 6.76
C ALA A 100 -13.50 1.21 5.46
N GLY A 101 -13.04 -0.01 5.58
CA GLY A 101 -12.68 -0.81 4.43
C GLY A 101 -12.45 -2.27 4.77
N PHE A 102 -11.87 -2.96 3.82
CA PHE A 102 -11.45 -4.34 3.88
C PHE A 102 -9.95 -4.42 3.65
N ASN A 103 -9.28 -5.21 4.47
CA ASN A 103 -7.89 -5.60 4.27
C ASN A 103 -7.84 -7.12 4.06
N TYR A 104 -7.05 -7.51 3.07
CA TYR A 104 -6.60 -8.87 2.85
C TYR A 104 -5.07 -8.85 2.87
N TYR A 105 -4.48 -9.61 3.78
CA TYR A 105 -3.04 -9.83 3.82
C TYR A 105 -2.83 -11.27 4.26
N ASN A 106 -2.14 -12.10 3.49
CA ASN A 106 -1.89 -13.47 3.91
C ASN A 106 -0.39 -13.65 4.17
N SER A 107 -0.06 -14.14 5.37
CA SER A 107 1.34 -14.33 5.80
C SER A 107 2.13 -15.28 4.88
N TYR A 108 1.44 -16.16 4.16
CA TYR A 108 1.98 -17.09 3.17
C TYR A 108 1.83 -16.59 1.71
N SER A 109 1.42 -15.34 1.53
CA SER A 109 1.19 -14.73 0.23
C SER A 109 2.02 -13.44 0.09
N PRO A 110 2.71 -13.25 -1.05
CA PRO A 110 3.35 -11.98 -1.36
C PRO A 110 2.36 -10.88 -1.76
N PHE A 111 1.07 -11.04 -1.46
CA PHE A 111 0.01 -10.13 -1.88
C PHE A 111 -0.75 -9.54 -0.69
N LEU A 112 -0.87 -8.21 -0.68
CA LEU A 112 -1.71 -7.44 0.22
C LEU A 112 -2.67 -6.59 -0.60
N LEU A 113 -3.94 -6.57 -0.20
CA LEU A 113 -4.99 -5.77 -0.82
C LEU A 113 -5.76 -5.01 0.26
N SER A 114 -5.85 -3.71 0.11
CA SER A 114 -6.70 -2.85 0.92
C SER A 114 -7.70 -2.13 0.02
N GLY A 115 -8.94 -2.01 0.46
CA GLY A 115 -9.94 -1.21 -0.24
C GLY A 115 -10.95 -0.65 0.72
N GLY A 116 -11.43 0.56 0.49
CA GLY A 116 -12.33 1.20 1.44
C GLY A 116 -12.93 2.50 0.93
N VAL A 117 -13.74 3.07 1.81
CA VAL A 117 -14.40 4.36 1.61
C VAL A 117 -14.09 5.24 2.81
N LYS A 118 -13.75 6.49 2.54
CA LYS A 118 -13.53 7.51 3.56
C LYS A 118 -14.28 8.80 3.20
N CYS A 119 -14.63 9.56 4.22
CA CYS A 119 -15.27 10.86 4.13
C CYS A 119 -14.33 11.92 4.70
N LEU A 120 -14.15 13.01 3.97
CA LEU A 120 -13.38 14.19 4.39
C LEU A 120 -14.34 15.24 4.96
N VAL A 121 -14.10 15.67 6.20
CA VAL A 121 -14.95 16.64 6.92
C VAL A 121 -14.09 17.84 7.35
N PRO A 122 -14.47 19.10 7.02
CA PRO A 122 -15.79 19.56 6.59
C PRO A 122 -16.06 19.53 5.08
N SER A 123 -15.14 19.04 4.24
CA SER A 123 -15.32 18.99 2.79
C SER A 123 -16.56 18.24 2.29
N GLN A 124 -17.14 17.35 3.11
CA GLN A 124 -18.23 16.45 2.73
C GLN A 124 -17.90 15.64 1.46
N LEU A 125 -16.61 15.30 1.29
CA LEU A 125 -16.14 14.56 0.13
C LEU A 125 -16.00 13.09 0.46
N VAL A 126 -16.67 12.23 -0.32
CA VAL A 126 -16.53 10.78 -0.25
C VAL A 126 -15.43 10.34 -1.22
N VAL A 127 -14.46 9.59 -0.70
CA VAL A 127 -13.30 9.10 -1.43
C VAL A 127 -13.28 7.58 -1.37
N TYR A 128 -13.11 6.95 -2.53
CA TYR A 128 -12.93 5.52 -2.70
C TYR A 128 -11.46 5.24 -2.96
N ASP A 129 -10.88 4.38 -2.14
CA ASP A 129 -9.47 3.99 -2.26
C ASP A 129 -9.36 2.47 -2.41
N ILE A 130 -8.50 2.04 -3.32
CA ILE A 130 -8.11 0.64 -3.48
C ILE A 130 -6.60 0.59 -3.68
N GLU A 131 -5.91 -0.29 -2.97
CA GLU A 131 -4.47 -0.45 -3.00
C GLU A 131 -4.10 -1.93 -3.00
N ALA A 132 -3.27 -2.33 -3.94
CA ALA A 132 -2.68 -3.65 -4.03
C ALA A 132 -1.16 -3.54 -3.93
N PHE A 133 -0.56 -4.38 -3.10
CA PHE A 133 0.88 -4.51 -2.94
C PHE A 133 1.27 -5.94 -3.28
N TYR A 134 2.34 -6.07 -4.06
CA TYR A 134 2.90 -7.36 -4.44
C TYR A 134 4.40 -7.37 -4.18
N GLN A 135 4.86 -8.23 -3.28
CA GLN A 135 6.27 -8.41 -2.97
C GLN A 135 6.94 -9.27 -4.06
N ILE A 136 7.73 -8.64 -4.93
CA ILE A 136 8.41 -9.34 -6.02
C ILE A 136 9.56 -10.18 -5.48
N LEU A 137 10.32 -9.60 -4.55
CA LEU A 137 11.48 -10.20 -3.92
C LEU A 137 11.69 -9.47 -2.60
N PRO A 138 11.77 -10.12 -1.43
CA PRO A 138 12.07 -9.39 -0.19
C PRO A 138 13.38 -8.58 -0.31
N PRO A 139 13.41 -7.26 0.04
CA PRO A 139 12.34 -6.42 0.57
C PRO A 139 11.53 -5.65 -0.50
N LEU A 140 11.81 -5.81 -1.78
CA LEU A 140 11.18 -5.10 -2.90
C LEU A 140 9.72 -5.49 -3.14
N LEU A 141 8.87 -4.47 -3.25
CA LEU A 141 7.47 -4.60 -3.67
C LEU A 141 7.12 -3.68 -4.83
N VAL A 142 6.03 -4.02 -5.50
CA VAL A 142 5.29 -3.13 -6.40
C VAL A 142 3.95 -2.79 -5.78
N ARG A 143 3.52 -1.55 -5.98
CA ARG A 143 2.26 -1.01 -5.49
C ARG A 143 1.42 -0.52 -6.67
N LEU A 144 0.15 -0.87 -6.66
CA LEU A 144 -0.89 -0.31 -7.51
C LEU A 144 -1.94 0.31 -6.60
N GLY A 145 -2.32 1.55 -6.84
CA GLY A 145 -3.41 2.16 -6.07
C GLY A 145 -4.25 3.12 -6.89
N TYR A 146 -5.51 3.20 -6.53
CA TYR A 146 -6.48 4.13 -7.07
C TYR A 146 -7.07 4.93 -5.93
N ASN A 147 -7.23 6.23 -6.16
CA ASN A 147 -7.87 7.15 -5.24
C ASN A 147 -8.80 8.05 -6.04
N SER A 148 -10.10 8.03 -5.72
CA SER A 148 -11.12 8.79 -6.45
C SER A 148 -11.01 10.31 -6.25
N HIS A 149 -10.36 10.78 -5.17
CA HIS A 149 -10.12 12.21 -4.94
C HIS A 149 -9.10 12.77 -5.93
N ALA A 150 -7.99 12.04 -6.13
CA ALA A 150 -6.99 12.39 -7.12
C ALA A 150 -7.41 12.00 -8.55
N ASN A 151 -8.42 11.14 -8.68
CA ASN A 151 -8.85 10.51 -9.94
C ASN A 151 -7.67 9.93 -10.74
N ALA A 152 -6.75 9.29 -10.03
CA ALA A 152 -5.49 8.79 -10.59
C ALA A 152 -5.24 7.34 -10.15
N ILE A 153 -4.64 6.59 -11.06
CA ILE A 153 -4.05 5.27 -10.77
C ILE A 153 -2.56 5.48 -10.64
N PHE A 154 -2.01 5.13 -9.48
CA PHE A 154 -0.60 5.21 -9.16
C PHE A 154 0.05 3.83 -9.24
N PHE A 155 1.14 3.75 -9.99
CA PHE A 155 2.05 2.63 -10.02
C PHE A 155 3.32 3.00 -9.27
N GLY A 156 3.76 2.14 -8.35
CA GLY A 156 4.91 2.42 -7.51
C GLY A 156 5.76 1.21 -7.19
N VAL A 157 6.93 1.51 -6.66
CA VAL A 157 7.89 0.56 -6.14
C VAL A 157 8.22 0.93 -4.70
N GLY A 158 8.48 -0.08 -3.89
CA GLY A 158 8.68 0.12 -2.46
C GLY A 158 9.54 -0.93 -1.81
N LEU A 159 9.72 -0.75 -0.51
CA LEU A 159 10.43 -1.65 0.38
C LEU A 159 9.49 -2.08 1.50
N VAL A 160 9.64 -3.34 1.91
CA VAL A 160 8.98 -3.92 3.06
C VAL A 160 9.98 -4.48 4.04
N TYR A 161 9.76 -4.23 5.32
CA TYR A 161 10.65 -4.59 6.42
C TYR A 161 9.86 -4.80 7.72
N ASN A 162 10.55 -5.34 8.73
CA ASN A 162 10.11 -5.36 10.13
C ASN A 162 10.84 -4.27 10.88
#